data_AF-N6XA13-F1
#
_entry.id   AF-N6XA13-F1
#
_cell.length_a   1.000
_cell.length_b   1.000
_cell.length_c   1.000
_cell.angle_alpha   90.00
_cell.angle_beta   90.00
_cell.angle_gamma   90.00
#
_symmetry.space_group_name_H-M   'P 1'
#
loop_
_entity.id
_entity.type
_entity.pdbx_description
1 polymer ?
#
loop_
_entity_poly.entity_id
_entity_poly.type
_entity_poly.pdbx_seq_one_letter_code
_entity_poly.pdbx_strand_id
1 'polypeptide(L)'
;MITRVRRRVGGVLVAFLLTASLQAHAAASLRNEMQLGLALRASPPCCVVDARAESERKALALDEALVYREDLRIKPTATVVVVADTDEAALAVAESIAAAHPGSPVLAVEGGIVAWQRVLARINAEPPGGRAIQFVIPKNTCEHGPALQELRTAPK
;
A
#
# COMPACT_ATOMS: atom_id res chain seq x y z
N MET A 1 73.13 10.88 32.48
CA MET A 1 72.34 9.78 33.06
C MET A 1 71.04 9.65 32.27
N ILE A 2 70.91 8.57 31.49
CA ILE A 2 69.78 8.32 30.58
C ILE A 2 68.96 7.17 31.20
N THR A 3 67.73 7.46 31.61
CA THR A 3 66.76 6.44 32.01
C THR A 3 65.78 6.20 30.87
N ARG A 4 65.92 5.03 30.23
CA ARG A 4 64.94 4.48 29.27
C ARG A 4 63.64 4.16 30.01
N VAL A 5 62.52 4.61 29.48
CA VAL A 5 61.19 4.03 29.79
C VAL A 5 60.61 3.50 28.49
N ARG A 6 60.69 2.17 28.31
CA ARG A 6 59.82 1.41 27.40
C ARG A 6 58.47 1.26 28.09
N ARG A 7 57.35 1.63 27.47
CA ARG A 7 56.08 0.93 27.70
C ARG A 7 55.02 1.19 26.63
N ARG A 8 54.72 0.09 25.94
CA ARG A 8 53.40 -0.36 25.44
C ARG A 8 52.76 0.43 24.30
N VAL A 9 52.99 -0.13 23.11
CA VAL A 9 51.98 -0.38 22.09
C VAL A 9 50.68 -0.86 22.76
N GLY A 10 49.60 -0.09 22.57
CA GLY A 10 48.26 -0.39 23.02
C GLY A 10 47.29 0.39 22.15
N GLY A 11 46.97 -0.18 21.00
CA GLY A 11 46.05 0.40 20.03
C GLY A 11 44.65 0.53 20.60
N VAL A 12 43.99 1.63 20.26
CA VAL A 12 42.52 1.73 20.29
C VAL A 12 42.13 2.36 18.97
N LEU A 13 41.86 1.49 18.00
CA LEU A 13 41.25 1.83 16.73
C LEU A 13 39.76 2.08 17.03
N VAL A 14 39.38 3.35 17.22
CA VAL A 14 37.97 3.73 17.37
C VAL A 14 37.34 3.69 15.99
N ALA A 15 36.81 2.51 15.64
CA ALA A 15 35.99 2.33 14.45
C ALA A 15 34.62 3.01 14.68
N PHE A 16 34.46 4.21 14.13
CA PHE A 16 33.17 4.89 14.03
C PHE A 16 32.31 4.14 13.00
N LEU A 17 31.57 3.12 13.46
CA LEU A 17 30.49 2.49 12.71
C LEU A 17 29.30 3.46 12.64
N LEU A 18 29.36 4.38 11.68
CA LEU A 18 28.20 5.11 11.18
C LEU A 18 27.24 4.10 10.54
N THR A 19 26.37 3.53 11.36
CA THR A 19 25.18 2.82 10.92
C THR A 19 24.18 3.84 10.41
N ALA A 20 24.44 4.36 9.20
CA ALA A 20 23.41 5.02 8.43
C ALA A 20 22.38 3.95 8.06
N SER A 21 21.34 3.82 8.88
CA SER A 21 20.11 3.14 8.49
C SER A 21 19.53 3.90 7.30
N LEU A 22 19.92 3.50 6.09
CA LEU A 22 19.15 3.78 4.89
C LEU A 22 17.78 3.14 5.11
N GLN A 23 16.86 3.92 5.68
CA GLN A 23 15.45 3.59 5.64
C GLN A 23 15.09 3.58 4.15
N ALA A 24 14.97 2.37 3.60
CA ALA A 24 14.38 2.14 2.29
C ALA A 24 12.90 2.52 2.38
N HIS A 25 12.64 3.82 2.32
CA HIS A 25 11.30 4.35 2.20
C HIS A 25 10.76 3.88 0.85
N ALA A 26 9.63 3.19 0.86
CA ALA A 26 8.97 2.78 -0.37
C ALA A 26 8.68 4.05 -1.18
N ALA A 27 9.44 4.24 -2.26
CA ALA A 27 9.25 5.34 -3.18
C ALA A 27 7.83 5.30 -3.76
N ALA A 28 7.32 6.47 -4.16
CA ALA A 28 6.11 6.53 -4.95
C ALA A 28 6.21 5.56 -6.15
N SER A 29 5.09 4.93 -6.51
CA SER A 29 5.09 3.96 -7.59
C SER A 29 3.87 4.09 -8.47
N LEU A 30 4.10 4.08 -9.79
CA LEU A 30 3.06 3.99 -10.79
C LEU A 30 2.49 2.56 -10.84
N ARG A 31 1.17 2.43 -10.82
CA ARG A 31 0.47 1.15 -10.74
C ARG A 31 -0.66 1.08 -11.76
N ASN A 32 -0.64 0.05 -12.60
CA ASN A 32 -1.80 -0.34 -13.41
C ASN A 32 -2.98 -0.85 -12.56
N GLU A 33 -4.13 -0.99 -13.20
CA GLU A 33 -5.39 -1.41 -12.60
C GLU A 33 -5.26 -2.68 -11.72
N MET A 34 -4.49 -3.68 -12.18
CA MET A 34 -4.35 -4.95 -11.48
C MET A 34 -3.48 -4.81 -10.22
N GLN A 35 -2.35 -4.13 -10.33
CA GLN A 35 -1.46 -3.89 -9.19
C GLN A 35 -2.11 -2.97 -8.16
N LEU A 36 -2.80 -1.92 -8.61
CA LEU A 36 -3.51 -1.00 -7.75
C LEU A 36 -4.65 -1.71 -7.00
N GLY A 37 -5.47 -2.48 -7.70
CA GLY A 37 -6.55 -3.25 -7.08
C GLY A 37 -6.05 -4.24 -6.02
N LEU A 38 -4.91 -4.90 -6.25
CA LEU A 38 -4.31 -5.78 -5.26
C LEU A 38 -3.81 -5.02 -4.02
N ALA A 39 -3.13 -3.90 -4.22
CA ALA A 39 -2.61 -3.08 -3.13
C ALA A 39 -3.72 -2.54 -2.23
N LEU A 40 -4.81 -2.04 -2.83
CA LEU A 40 -5.92 -1.42 -2.10
C LEU A 40 -6.80 -2.44 -1.35
N ARG A 41 -6.79 -3.71 -1.76
CA ARG A 41 -7.41 -4.80 -0.97
C ARG A 41 -6.65 -5.07 0.33
N ALA A 42 -5.33 -4.96 0.31
CA ALA A 42 -4.50 -5.19 1.49
C ALA A 42 -4.55 -3.99 2.44
N SER A 43 -4.63 -2.77 1.90
CA SER A 43 -4.70 -1.53 2.66
C SER A 43 -5.53 -0.50 1.89
N PRO A 44 -6.79 -0.25 2.31
CA PRO A 44 -7.63 0.78 1.71
C PRO A 44 -6.93 2.14 1.70
N PRO A 45 -7.20 3.00 0.70
CA PRO A 45 -6.60 4.30 0.65
C PRO A 45 -7.16 5.18 1.77
N CYS A 46 -6.30 5.96 2.44
CA CYS A 46 -6.75 6.97 3.39
C CYS A 46 -7.28 8.22 2.68
N CYS A 47 -6.75 8.51 1.49
CA CYS A 47 -7.24 9.58 0.64
C CYS A 47 -6.86 9.33 -0.83
N VAL A 48 -7.64 9.95 -1.70
CA VAL A 48 -7.38 10.06 -3.13
C VAL A 48 -7.05 11.52 -3.41
N VAL A 49 -5.98 11.78 -4.14
CA VAL A 49 -5.55 13.10 -4.57
C VAL A 49 -5.83 13.22 -6.07
N ASP A 50 -6.69 14.18 -6.43
CA ASP A 50 -7.01 14.52 -7.81
C ASP A 50 -6.09 15.65 -8.31
N ALA A 51 -5.07 15.25 -9.06
CA ALA A 51 -4.08 16.11 -9.67
C ALA A 51 -4.38 16.45 -11.14
N ARG A 52 -5.56 16.09 -11.64
CA ARG A 52 -6.01 16.46 -12.99
C ARG A 52 -6.21 17.96 -13.15
N ALA A 53 -6.18 18.46 -14.37
CA ALA A 53 -6.49 19.83 -14.69
C ALA A 53 -7.88 20.25 -14.21
N GLU A 54 -8.09 21.53 -13.91
CA GLU A 54 -9.36 22.03 -13.40
C GLU A 54 -10.54 21.75 -14.35
N SER A 55 -10.31 21.79 -15.67
CA SER A 55 -11.32 21.43 -16.67
C SER A 55 -11.79 19.99 -16.53
N GLU A 56 -10.86 19.04 -16.36
CA GLU A 56 -11.16 17.61 -16.21
C GLU A 56 -11.86 17.31 -14.89
N ARG A 57 -11.48 18.01 -13.82
CA ARG A 57 -12.15 17.90 -12.51
C ARG A 57 -13.59 18.43 -12.55
N LYS A 58 -13.83 19.51 -13.31
CA LYS A 58 -15.19 20.05 -13.52
C LYS A 58 -16.04 19.17 -14.42
N ALA A 59 -15.43 18.55 -15.43
CA ALA A 59 -16.14 17.66 -16.34
C ALA A 59 -16.61 16.38 -15.62
N LEU A 60 -15.78 15.85 -14.72
CA LEU A 60 -16.08 14.66 -13.95
C LEU A 60 -15.42 14.75 -12.57
N ALA A 61 -16.22 15.08 -11.56
CA ALA A 61 -15.74 15.14 -10.18
C ALA A 61 -15.45 13.74 -9.64
N LEU A 62 -14.34 13.60 -8.91
CA LEU A 62 -14.09 12.43 -8.07
C LEU A 62 -14.61 12.72 -6.68
N ASP A 63 -15.66 12.00 -6.28
CA ASP A 63 -16.23 12.12 -4.95
C ASP A 63 -15.16 11.84 -3.88
N GLU A 64 -15.15 12.69 -2.84
CA GLU A 64 -14.23 12.61 -1.69
C GLU A 64 -12.73 12.75 -2.02
N ALA A 65 -12.36 13.05 -3.27
CA ALA A 65 -10.98 13.29 -3.64
C ALA A 65 -10.50 14.69 -3.21
N LEU A 66 -9.27 14.74 -2.70
CA LEU A 66 -8.58 15.98 -2.37
C LEU A 66 -7.99 16.58 -3.64
N VAL A 67 -8.31 17.84 -3.92
CA VAL A 67 -7.72 18.54 -5.06
C VAL A 67 -6.24 18.81 -4.78
N TYR A 68 -5.35 18.38 -5.68
CA TYR A 68 -3.92 18.66 -5.58
C TYR A 68 -3.65 20.16 -5.67
N ARG A 69 -2.80 20.63 -4.75
CA ARG A 69 -2.16 21.93 -4.72
C ARG A 69 -0.78 21.75 -4.10
N GLU A 70 0.18 22.56 -4.49
CA GLU A 70 1.55 22.52 -3.93
C GLU A 70 1.56 22.69 -2.38
N ASP A 71 0.57 23.39 -1.83
CA ASP A 71 0.40 23.62 -0.40
C ASP A 71 -0.55 22.60 0.27
N LEU A 72 -0.95 21.54 -0.42
CA LEU A 72 -1.87 20.53 0.10
C LEU A 72 -1.27 19.86 1.35
N ARG A 73 -1.90 20.10 2.51
CA ARG A 73 -1.49 19.49 3.78
C ARG A 73 -2.34 18.26 4.05
N ILE A 74 -1.73 17.08 3.93
CA ILE A 74 -2.33 15.82 4.34
C ILE A 74 -1.58 15.22 5.53
N LYS A 75 -2.25 14.34 6.27
CA LYS A 75 -1.62 13.48 7.28
C LYS A 75 -1.95 12.04 6.93
N PRO A 76 -1.17 11.39 6.04
CA PRO A 76 -1.47 10.04 5.61
C PRO A 76 -1.48 9.08 6.81
N THR A 77 -2.57 8.34 6.96
CA THR A 77 -2.70 7.26 7.95
C THR A 77 -2.64 5.88 7.32
N ALA A 78 -2.76 5.82 5.99
CA ALA A 78 -2.64 4.63 5.16
C ALA A 78 -2.16 5.03 3.75
N THR A 79 -2.45 4.22 2.74
CA THR A 79 -2.07 4.47 1.35
C THR A 79 -2.68 5.77 0.82
N VAL A 80 -1.89 6.58 0.11
CA VAL A 80 -2.37 7.73 -0.66
C VAL A 80 -2.42 7.32 -2.13
N VAL A 81 -3.52 7.62 -2.82
CA VAL A 81 -3.67 7.35 -4.26
C VAL A 81 -3.68 8.67 -5.02
N VAL A 82 -2.92 8.78 -6.10
CA VAL A 82 -2.83 9.98 -6.94
C VAL A 82 -3.36 9.68 -8.34
N VAL A 83 -4.32 10.48 -8.78
CA VAL A 83 -4.91 10.41 -10.13
C VAL A 83 -4.59 11.71 -10.86
N ALA A 84 -4.02 11.62 -12.07
CA ALA A 84 -3.73 12.77 -12.92
C ALA A 84 -4.13 12.48 -14.38
N ASP A 85 -3.94 13.48 -15.25
CA ASP A 85 -4.28 13.38 -16.68
C ASP A 85 -3.27 12.54 -17.47
N THR A 86 -2.02 12.49 -17.00
CA THR A 86 -0.97 11.64 -17.56
C THR A 86 -0.26 10.86 -16.46
N ASP A 87 0.35 9.73 -16.83
CA ASP A 87 1.06 8.85 -15.91
C ASP A 87 2.28 9.55 -15.29
N GLU A 88 2.98 10.37 -16.07
CA GLU A 88 4.12 11.16 -15.61
C GLU A 88 3.69 12.21 -14.58
N ALA A 89 2.57 12.89 -14.81
CA ALA A 89 2.03 13.86 -13.86
C ALA A 89 1.58 13.18 -12.56
N ALA A 90 0.92 12.02 -12.66
CA ALA A 90 0.51 11.23 -11.50
C ALA A 90 1.73 10.80 -10.67
N LEU A 91 2.78 10.31 -11.33
CA LEU A 91 4.01 9.88 -10.66
C LEU A 91 4.75 11.04 -10.03
N ALA A 92 4.90 12.17 -10.72
CA ALA A 92 5.60 13.35 -10.19
C ALA A 92 4.92 13.90 -8.92
N VAL A 93 3.58 13.97 -8.92
CA VAL A 93 2.81 14.38 -7.73
C VAL A 93 2.95 13.35 -6.61
N ALA A 94 2.89 12.05 -6.93
CA ALA A 94 3.08 10.99 -5.96
C ALA A 94 4.47 11.04 -5.30
N GLU A 95 5.52 11.31 -6.08
CA GLU A 95 6.90 11.50 -5.59
C GLU A 95 7.01 12.71 -4.67
N SER A 96 6.40 13.84 -5.03
CA SER A 96 6.35 15.03 -4.18
C SER A 96 5.70 14.73 -2.81
N ILE A 97 4.55 14.06 -2.82
CA ILE A 97 3.84 13.66 -1.59
C ILE A 97 4.68 12.66 -0.78
N ALA A 98 5.29 11.67 -1.42
CA ALA A 98 6.14 10.68 -0.75
C ALA A 98 7.36 11.31 -0.09
N ALA A 99 7.98 12.31 -0.74
CA ALA A 99 9.09 13.06 -0.18
C ALA A 99 8.69 13.87 1.06
N ALA A 100 7.48 14.46 1.05
CA ALA A 100 6.93 15.19 2.20
C ALA A 100 6.47 14.28 3.36
N HIS A 101 6.08 13.04 3.05
CA HIS A 101 5.51 12.09 4.00
C HIS A 101 6.22 10.72 3.98
N PRO A 102 7.49 10.65 4.42
CA PRO A 102 8.24 9.41 4.44
C PRO A 102 7.53 8.33 5.29
N GLY A 103 7.49 7.11 4.76
CA GLY A 103 6.94 5.93 5.45
C GLY A 103 5.48 5.63 5.14
N SER A 104 4.77 6.50 4.43
CA SER A 104 3.42 6.22 3.92
C SER A 104 3.49 5.82 2.45
N PRO A 105 2.81 4.73 2.02
CA PRO A 105 2.82 4.33 0.62
C PRO A 105 2.00 5.33 -0.22
N VAL A 106 2.60 5.81 -1.30
CA VAL A 106 1.95 6.70 -2.28
C VAL A 106 1.93 6.00 -3.64
N LEU A 107 0.74 5.83 -4.20
CA LEU A 107 0.52 5.10 -5.45
C LEU A 107 -0.03 6.04 -6.52
N ALA A 108 0.66 6.16 -7.64
CA ALA A 108 0.17 6.85 -8.83
C ALA A 108 -0.66 5.88 -9.69
N VAL A 109 -1.78 6.35 -10.21
CA VAL A 109 -2.66 5.55 -11.08
C VAL A 109 -2.23 5.65 -12.53
N GLU A 110 -1.76 4.53 -13.09
CA GLU A 110 -1.52 4.40 -14.53
C GLU A 110 -2.86 4.37 -15.29
N GLY A 111 -2.99 5.16 -16.35
CA GLY A 111 -4.23 5.30 -17.12
C GLY A 111 -5.26 6.25 -16.51
N GLY A 112 -4.87 7.02 -15.49
CA GLY A 112 -5.65 8.13 -14.94
C GLY A 112 -7.04 7.75 -14.40
N ILE A 113 -8.02 8.64 -14.61
CA ILE A 113 -9.36 8.49 -14.01
C ILE A 113 -10.12 7.25 -14.48
N VAL A 114 -9.95 6.85 -15.74
CA VAL A 114 -10.66 5.68 -16.29
C VAL A 114 -10.19 4.41 -15.60
N ALA A 115 -8.88 4.25 -15.41
CA ALA A 115 -8.30 3.14 -14.66
C ALA A 115 -8.75 3.17 -13.20
N TRP A 116 -8.74 4.36 -12.57
CA TRP A 116 -9.20 4.54 -11.19
C TRP A 116 -10.65 4.07 -10.99
N GLN A 117 -11.57 4.49 -11.87
CA GLN A 117 -12.97 4.09 -11.80
C GLN A 117 -13.17 2.59 -11.98
N ARG A 118 -12.40 1.94 -12.87
CA ARG A 118 -12.45 0.49 -13.05
C ARG A 118 -11.97 -0.26 -11.82
N VAL A 119 -10.93 0.24 -11.15
CA VAL A 119 -10.43 -0.33 -9.90
C VAL A 119 -11.48 -0.20 -8.80
N LEU A 120 -12.07 0.98 -8.63
CA LEU A 120 -13.15 1.20 -7.66
C LEU A 120 -14.36 0.31 -7.94
N ALA A 121 -14.83 0.25 -9.19
CA ALA A 121 -15.95 -0.60 -9.57
C ALA A 121 -15.67 -2.08 -9.26
N ARG A 122 -14.43 -2.54 -9.50
CA ARG A 122 -14.02 -3.91 -9.18
C ARG A 122 -13.97 -4.18 -7.68
N ILE A 123 -13.41 -3.26 -6.89
CA ILE A 123 -13.35 -3.40 -5.42
C ILE A 123 -14.76 -3.40 -4.83
N ASN A 124 -15.63 -2.51 -5.29
CA ASN A 124 -17.01 -2.40 -4.80
C ASN A 124 -17.92 -3.55 -5.24
N ALA A 125 -17.60 -4.21 -6.37
CA ALA A 125 -18.32 -5.40 -6.82
C ALA A 125 -17.94 -6.66 -6.02
N GLU A 126 -16.88 -6.63 -5.23
CA GLU A 126 -16.52 -7.76 -4.38
C GLU A 126 -17.42 -7.79 -3.14
N PRO A 127 -18.00 -8.95 -2.80
CA PRO A 127 -18.82 -9.06 -1.60
C PRO A 127 -17.97 -8.77 -0.35
N PRO A 128 -18.51 -8.04 0.64
CA PRO A 128 -17.83 -7.81 1.91
C PRO A 128 -17.49 -9.17 2.55
N GLY A 129 -16.20 -9.38 2.84
CA GLY A 129 -15.65 -10.68 3.29
C GLY A 129 -14.73 -11.39 2.29
N GLY A 130 -14.50 -10.80 1.11
CA GLY A 130 -13.64 -11.39 0.09
C GLY A 130 -14.33 -12.53 -0.67
N ARG A 131 -13.63 -13.11 -1.65
CA ARG A 131 -14.09 -14.36 -2.28
C ARG A 131 -14.16 -15.41 -1.19
N ALA A 132 -15.36 -15.75 -0.75
CA ALA A 132 -15.61 -16.84 0.16
C ALA A 132 -15.03 -18.12 -0.46
N ILE A 133 -13.81 -18.47 -0.05
CA ILE A 133 -13.25 -19.79 -0.31
C ILE A 133 -13.92 -20.71 0.71
N GLN A 134 -15.17 -21.05 0.37
CA GLN A 134 -15.93 -22.18 0.89
C GLN A 134 -16.10 -22.24 2.42
N PHE A 135 -16.98 -21.38 2.96
CA PHE A 135 -17.55 -21.63 4.28
C PHE A 135 -18.75 -22.56 4.14
N VAL A 136 -18.51 -23.87 4.24
CA VAL A 136 -19.56 -24.87 4.41
C VAL A 136 -19.68 -25.13 5.90
N ILE A 137 -20.72 -24.61 6.54
CA ILE A 137 -21.19 -25.17 7.82
C ILE A 137 -22.08 -26.37 7.44
N PRO A 138 -21.66 -27.62 7.73
CA PRO A 138 -22.53 -28.77 7.54
C PRO A 138 -23.80 -28.60 8.36
N LYS A 139 -24.97 -29.02 7.85
CA LYS A 139 -26.18 -29.10 8.69
C LYS A 139 -25.85 -29.92 9.95
N ASN A 140 -26.27 -29.45 11.12
CA ASN A 140 -26.07 -30.08 12.46
C ASN A 140 -24.72 -29.87 13.18
N THR A 141 -23.92 -28.83 12.89
CA THR A 141 -22.65 -28.61 13.63
C THR A 141 -22.82 -28.20 15.10
N CYS A 142 -24.01 -27.74 15.51
CA CYS A 142 -24.32 -27.36 16.90
C CYS A 142 -25.35 -28.27 17.57
N GLU A 143 -25.85 -29.30 16.88
CA GLU A 143 -26.78 -30.27 17.44
C GLU A 143 -26.02 -31.52 17.90
N HIS A 144 -26.23 -31.94 19.15
CA HIS A 144 -25.67 -33.20 19.64
C HIS A 144 -26.38 -34.37 18.96
N GLY A 145 -25.66 -35.14 18.15
CA GLY A 145 -26.18 -36.33 17.46
C GLY A 145 -25.09 -37.07 16.68
N PRO A 146 -25.39 -38.31 16.20
CA PRO A 146 -24.44 -39.10 15.43
C PRO A 146 -24.08 -38.44 14.09
N ALA A 147 -22.90 -38.79 13.56
CA ALA A 147 -22.35 -38.19 12.34
C ALA A 147 -23.24 -38.44 11.11
N LEU A 148 -23.39 -37.42 10.26
CA LEU A 148 -24.25 -37.46 9.06
C LEU A 148 -23.74 -38.36 7.94
N GLN A 149 -22.47 -38.77 7.96
CA GLN A 149 -21.91 -39.66 6.95
C GLN A 149 -21.11 -40.79 7.58
N GLU A 150 -21.64 -42.00 7.44
CA GLU A 150 -20.92 -43.25 7.64
C GLU A 150 -20.59 -43.84 6.26
N LEU A 151 -19.30 -43.91 5.94
CA LEU A 151 -18.81 -44.44 4.67
C LEU A 151 -19.02 -45.97 4.62
N ARG A 152 -19.81 -46.45 3.65
CA ARG A 152 -19.97 -47.89 3.37
C ARG A 152 -18.96 -48.35 2.31
N THR A 153 -18.30 -49.47 2.57
CA THR A 153 -17.19 -50.02 1.77
C THR A 153 -17.58 -51.15 0.82
N ALA A 154 -18.88 -51.44 0.63
CA ALA A 154 -19.34 -52.44 -0.32
C ALA A 154 -20.45 -51.90 -1.23
N PRO A 155 -20.37 -52.12 -2.56
CA PRO A 155 -21.37 -51.66 -3.54
C PRO A 155 -22.62 -52.56 -3.55
N LYS A 156 -23.74 -52.02 -4.03
CA LYS A 156 -25.08 -52.67 -4.05
C LYS A 156 -25.36 -53.35 -5.39
#